data_AF-A0A388TAA5-F1
#
_entry.id   AF-A0A388TAA5-F1
#
_cell.length_a   1.000
_cell.length_b   1.000
_cell.length_c   1.000
_cell.angle_alpha   90.00
_cell.angle_beta   90.00
_cell.angle_gamma   90.00
#
_symmetry.space_group_name_H-M   'P 1'
#
loop_
_entity.id
_entity.type
_entity.pdbx_description
1 polymer ?
#
loop_
_entity_poly.entity_id
_entity_poly.type
_entity_poly.pdbx_seq_one_letter_code
_entity_poly.pdbx_strand_id
1 'polypeptide(L)' 'MWYLYLDESGDLGFDFKRKTTSKYFTITILCFEGVANNRSFNHAVRKTLARKMNFKKRKF' A
#
# COMPACT_ATOMS: atom_id res chain seq x y z
N MET A 1 13.12 -16.42 -2.94
CA MET A 1 11.82 -16.30 -2.23
C MET A 1 11.17 -15.01 -2.70
N TRP A 2 9.96 -15.11 -3.27
CA TRP A 2 9.18 -13.95 -3.70
C TRP A 2 8.26 -13.48 -2.59
N TYR A 3 8.20 -12.17 -2.40
CA TYR A 3 7.30 -11.49 -1.47
C TYR A 3 6.35 -10.63 -2.30
N LEU A 4 5.04 -10.88 -2.17
CA LEU A 4 3.99 -10.21 -2.92
C LEU A 4 3.11 -9.44 -1.94
N TYR A 5 3.01 -8.13 -2.15
CA TYR A 5 2.12 -7.25 -1.41
C TYR A 5 0.99 -6.82 -2.35
N LEU A 6 -0.24 -7.08 -1.92
CA LEU A 6 -1.44 -6.73 -2.64
C LEU A 6 -1.99 -5.44 -2.06
N ASP A 7 -2.31 -4.49 -2.94
CA ASP A 7 -3.10 -3.33 -2.59
C ASP A 7 -4.31 -3.26 -3.50
N GLU A 8 -5.47 -2.99 -2.88
CA GLU A 8 -6.70 -2.70 -3.60
C GLU A 8 -6.63 -1.27 -4.13
N SER A 9 -5.74 -1.04 -5.10
CA SER A 9 -5.61 0.22 -5.80
C SER A 9 -6.74 0.35 -6.83
N GLY A 10 -7.97 0.47 -6.35
CA GLY A 10 -9.15 0.33 -7.19
C GLY A 10 -10.43 0.70 -6.49
N ASP A 11 -10.40 1.68 -5.57
CA ASP A 11 -11.60 2.26 -4.99
C ASP A 11 -11.92 3.63 -5.63
N LEU A 12 -12.47 3.58 -6.83
CA LEU A 12 -13.84 4.07 -6.94
C LEU A 12 -14.62 2.80 -7.13
N GLY A 13 -14.98 2.15 -6.02
CA GLY A 13 -15.47 0.79 -5.96
C GLY A 13 -16.59 0.53 -6.94
N PHE A 14 -16.96 -0.73 -7.09
CA PHE A 14 -18.10 -1.19 -7.91
C PHE A 14 -19.47 -0.66 -7.44
N ASP A 15 -19.54 0.59 -6.97
CA ASP A 15 -20.73 1.40 -6.97
C ASP A 15 -21.13 1.69 -8.42
N PHE A 16 -21.75 0.70 -9.06
CA PHE A 16 -22.34 0.83 -10.38
C PHE A 16 -23.48 1.86 -10.43
N LYS A 17 -23.87 2.46 -9.28
CA LYS A 17 -24.81 3.60 -9.24
C LYS A 17 -24.10 4.92 -9.61
N ARG A 18 -22.78 5.02 -9.45
CA ARG A 18 -21.98 6.17 -9.91
C ARG A 18 -21.56 6.00 -11.37
N LYS A 19 -21.94 6.96 -12.22
CA LYS A 19 -21.60 6.97 -13.66
C LYS A 19 -20.09 6.97 -13.96
N THR A 20 -19.25 7.36 -13.00
CA THR A 20 -17.79 7.47 -13.15
C THR A 20 -17.02 6.26 -12.58
N THR A 21 -17.71 5.23 -12.11
CA THR A 21 -17.09 4.01 -11.60
C THR A 21 -16.41 3.23 -12.72
N SER A 22 -15.21 2.71 -12.44
CA SER A 22 -14.46 1.86 -13.36
C SER A 22 -15.20 0.54 -13.62
N LYS A 23 -15.18 0.07 -14.87
CA LYS A 23 -15.67 -1.28 -15.22
C LYS A 23 -14.65 -2.39 -14.93
N TYR A 24 -13.44 -2.03 -14.52
CA TYR A 24 -12.33 -2.95 -14.34
C TYR A 24 -11.92 -3.05 -12.87
N PHE A 25 -11.75 -4.29 -12.40
CA PHE A 25 -11.10 -4.56 -11.13
C PHE A 25 -9.59 -4.36 -11.29
N THR A 26 -9.02 -3.37 -10.60
CA THR A 26 -7.58 -3.10 -10.65
C THR A 26 -6.96 -3.57 -9.35
N ILE A 27 -5.97 -4.47 -9.47
CA ILE A 27 -5.16 -4.94 -8.36
C ILE A 27 -3.74 -4.44 -8.60
N THR A 28 -3.16 -3.75 -7.63
CA THR A 28 -1.72 -3.47 -7.65
C THR A 28 -0.99 -4.53 -6.86
N ILE A 29 0.08 -5.06 -7.46
CA ILE A 29 0.97 -6.01 -6.81
C ILE A 29 2.36 -5.40 -6.76
N LEU A 30 2.90 -5.31 -5.54
CA LEU A 30 4.29 -4.95 -5.31
C LEU A 30 5.09 -6.23 -5.01
N CYS A 31 6.07 -6.52 -5.86
CA CYS A 31 6.83 -7.77 -5.83
C CYS A 31 8.29 -7.52 -5.46
N PHE A 32 8.84 -8.35 -4.57
CA PHE A 32 10.26 -8.38 -4.24
C PHE A 32 10.82 -9.78 -4.32
N GLU A 33 12.02 -9.91 -4.90
CA GLU A 33 12.80 -11.12 -4.77
C GLU A 33 13.82 -10.98 -3.63
N GLY A 34 13.88 -11.98 -2.77
CA GLY A 34 14.93 -12.11 -1.77
C GLY A 34 14.60 -11.50 -0.41
N VAL A 35 15.06 -12.19 0.64
CA VAL A 35 14.76 -11.84 2.03
C VAL A 35 15.35 -10.48 2.42
N ALA A 36 16.53 -10.13 1.89
CA ALA A 36 17.20 -8.87 2.17
C ALA A 36 16.37 -7.67 1.65
N ASN A 37 15.84 -7.76 0.43
CA ASN A 37 15.00 -6.72 -0.16
C ASN A 37 13.71 -6.53 0.63
N ASN A 38 13.07 -7.62 1.04
CA ASN A 38 11.89 -7.57 1.89
C ASN A 38 12.16 -6.89 3.25
N ARG A 39 13.30 -7.17 3.89
CA ARG A 39 13.69 -6.54 5.16
C ARG A 39 13.91 -5.04 5.00
N SER A 40 14.62 -4.63 3.95
CA SER A 40 14.87 -3.21 3.64
C SER A 40 13.56 -2.45 3.38
N PHE A 41 12.65 -3.04 2.61
CA PHE A 41 11.32 -2.48 2.37
C PHE A 41 10.53 -2.28 3.67
N ASN A 42 10.44 -3.32 4.51
CA ASN A 42 9.74 -3.23 5.80
C ASN A 42 10.33 -2.16 6.72
N HIS A 43 11.66 -1.99 6.72
CA HIS A 43 12.31 -0.92 7.47
C HIS A 43 11.90 0.47 6.95
N ALA A 44 11.92 0.67 5.62
CA ALA A 44 11.52 1.92 4.99
C ALA A 44 10.05 2.29 5.29
N VAL A 45 9.13 1.31 5.22
CA VAL A 45 7.72 1.49 5.57
C VAL A 45 7.56 1.95 7.02
N ARG A 46 8.18 1.24 7.98
CA ARG A 46 8.13 1.60 9.40
C ARG A 46 8.64 3.02 9.65
N LYS A 47 9.78 3.37 9.04
CA LYS A 47 10.39 4.71 9.14
C LYS A 47 9.46 5.78 8.57
N THR A 48 8.79 5.51 7.46
CA THR A 48 7.86 6.42 6.79
C THR A 48 6.61 6.64 7.63
N LEU A 49 5.99 5.58 8.14
CA LEU A 49 4.83 5.65 9.01
C LEU A 49 5.14 6.43 10.29
N ALA A 50 6.26 6.14 10.95
CA ALA A 50 6.69 6.83 12.16
C ALA A 50 6.88 8.34 11.95
N ARG A 51 7.44 8.74 10.80
CA ARG A 51 7.79 10.15 10.53
C ARG A 51 6.68 10.97 9.90
N LYS A 52 5.89 10.38 8.99
CA LYS A 52 4.89 11.11 8.20
C LYS A 52 3.48 10.96 8.75
N MET A 53 3.09 9.75 9.14
CA MET A 53 1.72 9.46 9.57
C MET A 53 1.53 9.65 11.09
N ASN A 54 2.49 9.18 11.88
CA ASN A 54 2.41 9.23 13.35
C ASN A 54 3.06 10.47 13.98
N PHE A 55 3.43 11.47 13.17
CA PHE A 55 4.14 12.68 13.63
C PHE A 55 3.39 13.43 14.74
N LYS A 56 2.05 13.44 14.70
CA LYS A 56 1.20 14.18 15.64
C LYS A 56 1.11 13.59 17.07
N LYS A 57 1.67 12.41 17.33
CA LYS A 57 1.63 11.79 18.68
C LYS A 57 2.74 12.26 19.63
N ARG A 58 3.72 13.04 19.16
CA ARG A 58 4.68 13.74 20.05
C ARG A 58 4.10 15.10 20.44
N LYS A 59 3.17 15.12 21.40
CA LYS A 59 2.93 16.33 22.21
C LYS A 59 4.03 16.38 23.26
N PHE A 60 4.81 17.47 23.25
CA PHE A 60 5.57 17.90 24.42
C PHE A 60 4.59 18.36 25.51
#